data_AF-A0A954V987-F1
#
_entry.id   AF-A0A954V987-F1
#
_cell.length_a   1.000
_cell.length_b   1.000
_cell.length_c   1.000
_cell.angle_alpha   90.00
_cell.angle_beta   90.00
_cell.angle_gamma   90.00
#
_symmetry.space_group_name_H-M   'P 1'
#
loop_
_entity.id
_entity.type
_entity.pdbx_description
1 polymer ?
#
loop_
_entity_poly.entity_id
_entity_poly.type
_entity_poly.pdbx_seq_one_letter_code
_entity_poly.pdbx_strand_id
1 'polypeptide(L)'
;MRSRFTLSLVPVGRTLAWATLLCLPGCQQSVPVQNEGEPSARQQTTSTNHALFVDITKSSQVNVNYESGHSDNNYALLETVGGGVALVDFDHDGLLDLFFAGGGRLAPEMSAIRGERCKLFRNVANLKFHDVSSTGFVPETAFYSHGVTGMDYNADGWTDLLVTGYGGVQLLQNQGDGSFCDVTRDAGLEVFGWFTAAAAADLDRDGNADLFLSQYCDWKPEFESGRFCGDAKQGIRDSCPPQDFDPAPDLLFRNSANGQFESVTEAANVRADGRGLGVVAGDFNGDD
;
A
#
# COMPACT_ATOMS: atom_id res chain seq x y z
N MET A 1 -37.72 -11.71 20.99
CA MET A 1 -38.01 -10.34 21.45
C MET A 1 -37.52 -9.39 20.37
N ARG A 2 -38.41 -8.59 19.77
CA ARG A 2 -38.06 -7.63 18.70
C ARG A 2 -37.71 -6.29 19.33
N SER A 3 -36.49 -5.80 19.14
CA SER A 3 -36.10 -4.43 19.47
C SER A 3 -36.21 -3.56 18.21
N ARG A 4 -37.02 -2.50 18.29
CA ARG A 4 -37.18 -1.46 17.27
C ARG A 4 -36.27 -0.29 17.64
N PHE A 5 -35.37 0.12 16.75
CA PHE A 5 -34.68 1.40 16.88
C PHE A 5 -35.50 2.51 16.22
N THR A 6 -35.67 3.63 16.92
CA THR A 6 -36.37 4.83 16.44
C THR A 6 -35.33 5.93 16.23
N LEU A 7 -35.20 6.43 15.00
CA LEU A 7 -34.32 7.54 14.63
C LEU A 7 -35.13 8.86 14.72
N SER A 8 -34.62 9.88 15.43
CA SER A 8 -35.26 11.20 15.51
C SER A 8 -34.37 12.25 14.86
N LEU A 9 -34.88 12.91 13.83
CA LEU A 9 -34.25 14.06 13.14
C LEU A 9 -34.66 15.37 13.82
N VAL A 10 -33.72 16.29 14.01
CA VAL A 10 -33.98 17.67 14.46
C VAL A 10 -33.57 18.64 13.34
N PRO A 11 -34.44 19.59 12.92
CA PRO A 11 -34.14 20.51 11.81
C PRO A 11 -33.40 21.78 12.28
N VAL A 12 -32.56 22.30 11.39
CA VAL A 12 -31.79 23.55 11.54
C VAL A 12 -32.64 24.78 11.14
N GLY A 13 -32.71 25.79 12.01
CA GLY A 13 -33.40 27.06 11.75
C GLY A 13 -32.42 28.26 11.66
N ARG A 14 -32.57 29.07 10.61
CA ARG A 14 -31.79 30.28 10.28
C ARG A 14 -32.22 31.49 11.13
N THR A 15 -31.28 32.32 11.58
CA THR A 15 -31.56 33.73 11.97
C THR A 15 -30.45 34.68 11.52
N LEU A 16 -30.85 35.68 10.73
CA LEU A 16 -30.09 36.89 10.37
C LEU A 16 -30.12 37.90 11.53
N ALA A 17 -29.03 38.64 11.76
CA ALA A 17 -29.04 39.87 12.54
C ALA A 17 -28.51 41.04 11.71
N TRP A 18 -29.29 42.12 11.68
CA TRP A 18 -29.07 43.34 10.91
C TRP A 18 -28.16 44.33 11.64
N ALA A 19 -27.32 45.02 10.89
CA ALA A 19 -26.49 46.13 11.35
C ALA A 19 -27.29 47.45 11.34
N THR A 20 -27.16 48.23 12.41
CA THR A 20 -27.62 49.63 12.45
C THR A 20 -26.42 50.56 12.56
N LEU A 21 -26.35 51.47 11.59
CA LEU A 21 -25.36 52.54 11.43
C LEU A 21 -25.84 53.79 12.21
N LEU A 22 -24.96 54.41 13.00
CA LEU A 22 -25.15 55.76 13.55
C LEU A 22 -23.84 56.54 13.39
N CYS A 23 -23.83 57.48 12.44
CA CYS A 23 -22.78 58.48 12.25
C CYS A 23 -23.09 59.73 13.08
N LEU A 24 -22.04 60.47 13.50
CA LEU A 24 -21.85 61.95 13.48
C LEU A 24 -20.64 62.31 14.38
N PRO A 25 -20.03 63.52 14.27
CA PRO A 25 -19.06 63.98 13.28
C PRO A 25 -17.66 64.20 13.88
N GLY A 26 -16.66 64.35 13.02
CA GLY A 26 -15.24 64.33 13.39
C GLY A 26 -14.66 65.56 14.10
N CYS A 27 -13.41 65.37 14.55
CA CYS A 27 -12.42 66.41 14.75
C CYS A 27 -11.06 65.87 14.26
N GLN A 28 -10.49 66.50 13.24
CA GLN A 28 -9.13 66.26 12.79
C GLN A 28 -8.14 66.74 13.86
N GLN A 29 -7.32 65.84 14.39
CA GLN A 29 -6.06 66.19 15.03
C GLN A 29 -4.95 65.47 14.28
N SER A 30 -4.07 66.25 13.65
CA SER A 30 -2.85 65.78 13.02
C SER A 30 -1.88 65.26 14.09
N VAL A 31 -1.64 63.95 14.11
CA VAL A 31 -0.58 63.34 14.91
C VAL A 31 0.77 63.59 14.19
N PRO A 32 1.82 64.07 14.87
CA PRO A 32 3.13 64.24 14.24
C PRO A 32 3.75 62.86 13.93
N VAL A 33 4.29 62.72 12.73
CA VAL A 33 5.10 61.55 12.35
C VAL A 33 6.36 61.54 13.22
N GLN A 34 6.45 60.57 14.13
CA GLN A 34 7.71 60.25 14.81
C GLN A 34 8.55 59.39 13.86
N ASN A 35 9.80 59.79 13.67
CA ASN A 35 10.78 59.06 12.86
C ASN A 35 10.89 57.61 13.35
N GLU A 36 10.69 56.68 12.42
CA GLU A 36 10.93 55.26 12.65
C GLU A 36 12.41 55.08 13.05
N GLY A 37 12.63 54.69 14.31
CA GLY A 37 13.90 54.12 14.72
C GLY A 37 14.15 52.84 13.93
N GLU A 38 15.42 52.61 13.56
CA GLU A 38 15.87 51.43 12.82
C GLU A 38 15.21 50.14 13.37
N PRO A 39 14.77 49.23 12.49
CA PRO A 39 14.23 47.96 12.94
C PRO A 39 15.32 47.23 13.71
N SER A 40 15.11 47.04 15.01
CA SER A 40 15.91 46.15 15.84
C SER A 40 15.98 44.81 15.12
N ALA A 41 17.19 44.46 14.68
CA ALA A 41 17.45 43.23 13.95
C ALA A 41 16.87 42.05 14.74
N ARG A 42 15.81 41.44 14.20
CA ARG A 42 15.37 40.11 14.65
C ARG A 42 16.61 39.25 14.65
N GLN A 43 17.06 38.83 15.83
CA GLN A 43 18.12 37.83 15.93
C GLN A 43 17.65 36.63 15.12
N GLN A 44 18.32 36.42 14.00
CA GLN A 44 18.09 35.30 13.11
C GLN A 44 18.57 34.09 13.90
N THR A 45 17.66 33.42 14.60
CA THR A 45 17.93 32.09 15.14
C THR A 45 18.38 31.24 13.96
N THR A 46 19.66 30.89 13.93
CA THR A 46 20.22 29.95 12.97
C THR A 46 19.47 28.64 13.18
N SER A 47 18.42 28.40 12.38
CA SER A 47 17.82 27.08 12.29
C SER A 47 18.92 26.16 11.80
N THR A 48 19.40 25.27 12.67
CA THR A 48 20.22 24.15 12.22
C THR A 48 19.38 23.40 11.22
N ASN A 49 19.79 23.47 9.95
CA ASN A 49 19.10 22.87 8.82
C ASN A 49 19.34 21.35 8.89
N HIS A 50 18.70 20.67 9.86
CA HIS A 50 18.74 19.23 9.94
C HIS A 50 17.89 18.69 8.80
N ALA A 51 18.54 18.03 7.85
CA ALA A 51 17.83 17.29 6.81
C ALA A 51 16.89 16.27 7.48
N LEU A 52 15.62 16.26 7.09
CA LEU A 52 14.62 15.30 7.59
C LEU A 52 14.94 13.87 7.14
N PHE A 53 15.62 13.72 6.01
CA PHE A 53 16.02 12.44 5.44
C PHE A 53 17.48 12.50 5.00
N VAL A 54 18.16 11.36 5.13
CA VAL A 54 19.54 11.17 4.67
C VAL A 54 19.55 9.96 3.74
N ASP A 55 20.09 10.14 2.53
CA ASP A 55 20.31 9.03 1.62
C ASP A 55 21.45 8.15 2.15
N ILE A 56 21.11 6.90 2.45
CA ILE A 56 22.06 5.87 2.90
C ILE A 56 22.19 4.72 1.92
N THR A 57 21.62 4.81 0.71
CA THR A 57 21.52 3.69 -0.25
C THR A 57 22.89 3.07 -0.49
N LYS A 58 23.88 3.89 -0.84
CA LYS A 58 25.26 3.44 -1.08
C LYS A 58 25.92 2.80 0.15
N SER A 59 25.71 3.35 1.34
CA SER A 59 26.31 2.82 2.58
C SER A 59 25.59 1.59 3.11
N SER A 60 24.30 1.46 2.82
CA SER A 60 23.45 0.34 3.23
C SER A 60 23.68 -0.92 2.40
N GLN A 61 24.25 -0.78 1.20
CA GLN A 61 24.47 -1.87 0.24
C GLN A 61 23.17 -2.50 -0.31
N VAL A 62 22.02 -1.87 -0.07
CA VAL A 62 20.77 -2.23 -0.74
C VAL A 62 20.81 -1.77 -2.19
N ASN A 63 20.73 -2.72 -3.11
CA ASN A 63 20.63 -2.47 -4.55
C ASN A 63 19.49 -3.31 -5.12
N VAL A 64 18.30 -2.72 -5.15
CA VAL A 64 17.07 -3.37 -5.62
C VAL A 64 16.53 -2.62 -6.83
N ASN A 65 16.13 -3.37 -7.84
CA ASN A 65 15.38 -2.86 -8.99
C ASN A 65 14.04 -3.60 -9.03
N TYR A 66 12.96 -2.87 -8.84
CA TYR A 66 11.62 -3.37 -9.14
C TYR A 66 11.43 -3.35 -10.65
N GLU A 67 11.05 -4.48 -11.25
CA GLU A 67 10.81 -4.56 -12.69
C GLU A 67 9.36 -4.18 -12.99
N SER A 68 9.15 -2.97 -13.51
CA SER A 68 7.81 -2.53 -13.91
C SER A 68 7.37 -3.12 -15.26
N GLY A 69 8.26 -3.75 -16.02
CA GLY A 69 7.91 -4.38 -17.30
C GLY A 69 7.85 -3.42 -18.49
N HIS A 70 8.13 -2.12 -18.28
CA HIS A 70 8.05 -1.06 -19.30
C HIS A 70 9.02 -1.23 -20.50
N SER A 71 9.82 -2.29 -20.56
CA SER A 71 10.86 -2.49 -21.58
C SER A 71 10.36 -2.60 -23.01
N ASP A 72 9.11 -3.01 -23.21
CA ASP A 72 8.59 -3.41 -24.52
C ASP A 72 7.53 -2.43 -25.09
N ASN A 73 7.42 -1.22 -24.51
CA ASN A 73 6.46 -0.18 -24.94
C ASN A 73 5.02 -0.69 -25.02
N ASN A 74 4.62 -1.54 -24.06
CA ASN A 74 3.25 -2.03 -23.97
C ASN A 74 2.29 -0.94 -23.52
N TYR A 75 2.74 -0.02 -22.65
CA TYR A 75 1.89 0.98 -21.99
C TYR A 75 0.70 0.31 -21.30
N ALA A 76 0.93 -0.85 -20.68
CA ALA A 76 -0.13 -1.55 -19.99
C ALA A 76 -0.42 -0.86 -18.67
N LEU A 77 -1.69 -0.82 -18.26
CA LEU A 77 -2.06 -0.36 -16.93
C LEU A 77 -1.29 -1.12 -15.84
N LEU A 78 -1.00 -2.41 -16.05
CA LEU A 78 -0.20 -3.24 -15.15
C LEU A 78 1.19 -2.66 -14.86
N GLU A 79 1.82 -1.99 -15.82
CA GLU A 79 3.17 -1.40 -15.70
C GLU A 79 3.18 -0.12 -14.82
N THR A 80 1.99 0.40 -14.48
CA THR A 80 1.83 1.64 -13.68
C THR A 80 1.85 1.41 -12.18
N VAL A 81 1.65 0.16 -11.73
CA VAL A 81 1.57 -0.19 -10.31
C VAL A 81 2.95 -0.63 -9.81
N GLY A 82 3.42 0.05 -8.76
CA GLY A 82 4.73 -0.17 -8.15
C GLY A 82 4.81 -1.37 -7.22
N GLY A 83 6.00 -1.55 -6.63
CA GLY A 83 6.29 -2.60 -5.66
C GLY A 83 6.31 -2.10 -4.22
N GLY A 84 6.06 -3.02 -3.29
CA GLY A 84 6.15 -2.84 -1.86
C GLY A 84 7.38 -3.51 -1.24
N VAL A 85 7.61 -3.20 0.03
CA VAL A 85 8.67 -3.76 0.87
C VAL A 85 8.10 -4.11 2.24
N ALA A 86 8.53 -5.23 2.79
CA ALA A 86 8.28 -5.63 4.17
C ALA A 86 9.57 -5.51 4.99
N LEU A 87 9.43 -5.05 6.22
CA LEU A 87 10.43 -5.17 7.27
C LEU A 87 10.14 -6.43 8.06
N VAL A 88 11.10 -7.34 8.15
CA VAL A 88 10.91 -8.66 8.76
C VAL A 88 12.20 -9.07 9.47
N ASP A 89 12.12 -9.64 10.67
CA ASP A 89 13.26 -10.32 11.30
C ASP A 89 13.15 -11.81 10.94
N PHE A 90 13.63 -12.20 9.75
CA PHE A 90 13.31 -13.53 9.20
C PHE A 90 14.15 -14.64 9.80
N ASP A 91 15.26 -14.31 10.47
CA ASP A 91 16.15 -15.28 11.09
C ASP A 91 16.31 -15.12 12.62
N HIS A 92 15.47 -14.27 13.22
CA HIS A 92 15.39 -14.01 14.67
C HIS A 92 16.72 -13.53 15.28
N ASP A 93 17.51 -12.77 14.52
CA ASP A 93 18.73 -12.14 15.03
C ASP A 93 18.47 -10.78 15.70
N GLY A 94 17.21 -10.33 15.71
CA GLY A 94 16.77 -9.08 16.34
C GLY A 94 16.97 -7.85 15.47
N LEU A 95 17.40 -8.02 14.22
CA LEU A 95 17.55 -6.96 13.23
C LEU A 95 16.48 -7.10 12.15
N LEU A 96 15.78 -6.00 11.84
CA LEU A 96 14.83 -6.01 10.72
C LEU A 96 15.58 -6.07 9.38
N ASP A 97 15.27 -7.09 8.60
CA ASP A 97 15.64 -7.34 7.23
C ASP A 97 14.65 -6.70 6.25
N LEU A 98 14.97 -6.73 4.96
CA LEU A 98 14.11 -6.17 3.91
C LEU A 98 13.71 -7.26 2.91
N PHE A 99 12.41 -7.40 2.68
CA PHE A 99 11.87 -8.21 1.59
C PHE A 99 11.15 -7.32 0.58
N PHE A 100 11.55 -7.35 -0.68
CA PHE A 100 10.97 -6.56 -1.77
C PHE A 100 10.21 -7.44 -2.74
N ALA A 101 9.04 -6.97 -3.18
CA ALA A 101 8.39 -7.52 -4.37
C ALA A 101 9.28 -7.33 -5.62
N GLY A 102 9.20 -8.28 -6.55
CA GLY A 102 10.05 -8.31 -7.74
C GLY A 102 9.48 -7.55 -8.95
N GLY A 103 8.16 -7.38 -9.02
CA GLY A 103 7.50 -6.89 -10.23
C GLY A 103 7.34 -8.00 -11.27
N GLY A 104 7.43 -7.64 -12.55
CA GLY A 104 7.33 -8.57 -13.66
C GLY A 104 7.53 -7.93 -15.03
N ARG A 105 7.64 -8.76 -16.06
CA ARG A 105 7.77 -8.36 -17.46
C ARG A 105 6.53 -8.75 -18.25
N LEU A 106 6.16 -7.89 -19.19
CA LEU A 106 5.20 -8.21 -20.25
C LEU A 106 5.97 -8.40 -21.55
N ALA A 107 5.76 -9.55 -22.20
CA ALA A 107 6.25 -9.75 -23.56
C ALA A 107 5.59 -8.74 -24.52
N PRO A 108 6.18 -8.49 -25.71
CA PRO A 108 5.56 -7.63 -26.71
C PRO A 108 4.11 -8.01 -26.99
N GLU A 109 3.27 -6.98 -27.18
CA GLU A 109 1.82 -7.10 -27.39
C GLU A 109 1.10 -7.80 -26.23
N MET A 110 1.72 -7.81 -25.04
CA MET A 110 1.22 -8.43 -23.81
C MET A 110 0.95 -9.94 -23.94
N SER A 111 1.68 -10.61 -24.84
CA SER A 111 1.47 -12.04 -25.17
C SER A 111 1.83 -13.02 -24.05
N ALA A 112 2.61 -12.58 -23.07
CA ALA A 112 2.95 -13.35 -21.89
C ALA A 112 3.30 -12.40 -20.74
N ILE A 113 3.00 -12.81 -19.51
CA ILE A 113 3.40 -12.12 -18.29
C ILE A 113 4.33 -13.05 -17.52
N ARG A 114 5.45 -12.51 -17.05
CA ARG A 114 6.43 -13.26 -16.25
C ARG A 114 6.73 -12.50 -14.98
N GLY A 115 6.57 -13.16 -13.83
CA GLY A 115 7.03 -12.64 -12.55
C GLY A 115 8.56 -12.51 -12.49
N GLU A 116 9.04 -11.47 -11.82
CA GLU A 116 10.44 -11.35 -11.44
C GLU A 116 10.62 -11.74 -9.97
N ARG A 117 11.81 -12.24 -9.65
CA ARG A 117 12.12 -12.77 -8.32
C ARG A 117 12.08 -11.65 -7.27
N CYS A 118 11.31 -11.87 -6.20
CA CYS A 118 11.36 -11.05 -4.99
C CYS A 118 12.76 -11.05 -4.35
N LYS A 119 13.13 -9.98 -3.65
CA LYS A 119 14.49 -9.82 -3.11
C LYS A 119 14.49 -9.82 -1.60
N LEU A 120 15.38 -10.60 -0.99
CA LEU A 120 15.60 -10.63 0.45
C LEU A 120 17.00 -10.11 0.78
N PHE A 121 17.05 -9.14 1.68
CA PHE A 121 18.26 -8.48 2.13
C PHE A 121 18.37 -8.62 3.64
N ARG A 122 19.34 -9.42 4.09
CA ARG A 122 19.62 -9.63 5.51
C ARG A 122 20.37 -8.45 6.10
N ASN A 123 19.90 -7.89 7.21
CA ASN A 123 20.56 -6.85 7.97
C ASN A 123 21.75 -7.42 8.75
N VAL A 124 22.92 -6.83 8.57
CA VAL A 124 24.17 -7.21 9.25
C VAL A 124 24.66 -6.11 10.19
N ALA A 125 23.69 -5.44 10.81
CA ALA A 125 23.81 -4.29 11.71
C ALA A 125 24.24 -2.97 11.05
N ASN A 126 23.95 -1.86 11.74
CA ASN A 126 24.25 -0.50 11.28
C ASN A 126 23.61 -0.14 9.93
N LEU A 127 22.41 -0.68 9.66
CA LEU A 127 21.68 -0.50 8.40
C LEU A 127 22.50 -0.92 7.17
N LYS A 128 23.36 -1.93 7.31
CA LYS A 128 24.04 -2.60 6.21
C LYS A 128 23.34 -3.90 5.92
N PHE A 129 23.22 -4.24 4.65
CA PHE A 129 22.46 -5.39 4.21
C PHE A 129 23.24 -6.26 3.23
N HIS A 130 23.06 -7.57 3.32
CA HIS A 130 23.56 -8.53 2.35
C HIS A 130 22.38 -9.09 1.53
N ASP A 131 22.49 -9.06 0.20
CA ASP A 131 21.53 -9.73 -0.68
C ASP A 131 21.65 -11.26 -0.52
N VAL A 132 20.58 -11.88 -0.02
CA VAL A 132 20.47 -13.33 0.16
C VAL A 132 19.39 -13.93 -0.76
N SER A 133 18.95 -13.20 -1.78
CA SER A 133 17.85 -13.63 -2.67
C SER A 133 18.17 -14.89 -3.50
N SER A 134 19.45 -15.21 -3.69
CA SER A 134 19.94 -16.29 -4.56
C SER A 134 20.32 -17.57 -3.80
N THR A 135 20.29 -17.56 -2.47
CA THR A 135 20.68 -18.71 -1.63
C THR A 135 19.66 -19.84 -1.64
N GLY A 136 18.54 -19.69 -2.36
CA GLY A 136 17.43 -20.64 -2.40
C GLY A 136 16.41 -20.44 -1.28
N PHE A 137 16.58 -19.41 -0.45
CA PHE A 137 15.65 -19.10 0.64
C PHE A 137 14.29 -18.61 0.18
N VAL A 138 14.18 -17.98 -1.00
CA VAL A 138 12.91 -17.46 -1.52
C VAL A 138 12.51 -18.27 -2.75
N PRO A 139 11.33 -18.94 -2.74
CA PRO A 139 10.76 -19.58 -3.90
C PRO A 139 10.60 -18.61 -5.08
N GLU A 140 10.57 -19.14 -6.31
CA GLU A 140 10.29 -18.28 -7.46
C GLU A 140 8.84 -17.80 -7.44
N THR A 141 8.65 -16.49 -7.65
CA THR A 141 7.32 -15.91 -7.80
C THR A 141 6.87 -16.08 -9.25
N ALA A 142 5.83 -16.88 -9.47
CA ALA A 142 5.36 -17.22 -10.81
C ALA A 142 4.61 -16.07 -11.51
N PHE A 143 4.27 -15.01 -10.77
CA PHE A 143 3.38 -13.94 -11.22
C PHE A 143 3.97 -12.54 -11.00
N TYR A 144 3.36 -11.53 -11.62
CA TYR A 144 3.82 -10.14 -11.53
C TYR A 144 3.49 -9.60 -10.13
N SER A 145 4.50 -9.43 -9.26
CA SER A 145 4.30 -9.08 -7.84
C SER A 145 4.25 -7.58 -7.58
N HIS A 146 3.45 -7.16 -6.58
CA HIS A 146 3.28 -5.77 -6.16
C HIS A 146 3.59 -5.59 -4.67
N GLY A 147 2.68 -5.99 -3.78
CA GLY A 147 2.84 -5.80 -2.34
C GLY A 147 3.43 -7.03 -1.63
N VAL A 148 3.96 -6.80 -0.44
CA VAL A 148 4.32 -7.86 0.51
C VAL A 148 3.86 -7.46 1.91
N THR A 149 3.32 -8.42 2.65
CA THR A 149 2.86 -8.26 4.03
C THR A 149 3.47 -9.36 4.89
N GLY A 150 4.08 -8.99 6.01
CA GLY A 150 4.60 -9.93 7.00
C GLY A 150 3.55 -10.26 8.07
N MET A 151 3.46 -11.53 8.46
CA MET A 151 2.61 -12.02 9.56
C MET A 151 3.11 -13.39 10.04
N ASP A 152 2.80 -13.77 11.27
CA ASP A 152 2.92 -15.15 11.74
C ASP A 152 1.57 -15.83 11.54
N TYR A 153 1.35 -16.51 10.41
CA TYR A 153 0.00 -16.98 10.04
C TYR A 153 -0.37 -18.29 10.75
N ASN A 154 0.61 -19.03 11.23
CA ASN A 154 0.43 -20.36 11.84
C ASN A 154 0.76 -20.38 13.35
N ALA A 155 1.09 -19.23 13.93
CA ALA A 155 1.47 -19.04 15.32
C ALA A 155 2.71 -19.86 15.74
N ASP A 156 3.66 -20.09 14.83
CA ASP A 156 4.90 -20.80 15.11
C ASP A 156 6.03 -19.88 15.61
N GLY A 157 5.76 -18.58 15.65
CA GLY A 157 6.64 -17.53 16.14
C GLY A 157 7.59 -16.98 15.08
N TRP A 158 7.61 -17.52 13.85
CA TRP A 158 8.38 -16.99 12.73
C TRP A 158 7.51 -16.09 11.88
N THR A 159 8.09 -15.00 11.35
CA THR A 159 7.36 -14.15 10.42
C THR A 159 7.37 -14.76 9.02
N ASP A 160 6.17 -15.08 8.54
CA ASP A 160 5.85 -15.48 7.17
C ASP A 160 5.56 -14.26 6.29
N LEU A 161 5.50 -14.49 4.97
CA LEU A 161 5.31 -13.43 3.99
C LEU A 161 4.19 -13.75 3.03
N LEU A 162 3.24 -12.84 2.87
CA LEU A 162 2.26 -12.88 1.80
C LEU A 162 2.67 -11.90 0.69
N VAL A 163 2.95 -12.41 -0.50
CA VAL A 163 3.22 -11.63 -1.71
C VAL A 163 1.94 -11.49 -2.52
N THR A 164 1.60 -10.28 -2.92
CA THR A 164 0.42 -9.97 -3.76
C THR A 164 0.86 -9.63 -5.18
N GLY A 165 -0.02 -9.80 -6.17
CA GLY A 165 0.30 -9.42 -7.53
C GLY A 165 -0.84 -9.61 -8.53
N TYR A 166 -0.51 -9.41 -9.80
CA TYR A 166 -1.37 -9.80 -10.91
C TYR A 166 -1.21 -11.29 -11.21
N GLY A 167 -2.30 -12.04 -11.07
CA GLY A 167 -2.36 -13.49 -11.22
C GLY A 167 -2.69 -14.24 -9.93
N GLY A 168 -2.65 -13.58 -8.77
CA GLY A 168 -2.97 -14.17 -7.48
C GLY A 168 -2.10 -13.64 -6.33
N VAL A 169 -1.90 -14.49 -5.32
CA VAL A 169 -1.03 -14.24 -4.17
C VAL A 169 -0.10 -15.43 -3.95
N GLN A 170 0.95 -15.25 -3.15
CA GLN A 170 1.85 -16.32 -2.70
C GLN A 170 2.05 -16.20 -1.18
N LEU A 171 1.67 -17.22 -0.41
CA LEU A 171 1.99 -17.31 1.01
C LEU A 171 3.26 -18.13 1.18
N LEU A 172 4.29 -17.48 1.72
CA LEU A 172 5.62 -18.01 1.96
C LEU A 172 5.81 -18.25 3.46
N GLN A 173 5.75 -19.52 3.87
CA GLN A 173 5.99 -19.92 5.25
C GLN A 173 7.49 -19.96 5.55
N ASN A 174 7.93 -19.23 6.57
CA ASN A 174 9.30 -19.31 7.08
C ASN A 174 9.53 -20.66 7.78
N GLN A 175 10.59 -21.37 7.40
CA GLN A 175 10.91 -22.68 7.96
C GLN A 175 11.80 -22.61 9.22
N GLY A 176 12.17 -21.40 9.65
CA GLY A 176 13.02 -21.16 10.82
C GLY A 176 14.51 -21.45 10.62
N ASP A 177 14.92 -21.85 9.42
CA ASP A 177 16.32 -21.99 9.00
C ASP A 177 16.76 -20.90 8.01
N GLY A 178 15.93 -19.87 7.86
CA GLY A 178 16.10 -18.77 6.91
C GLY A 178 15.50 -19.03 5.53
N SER A 179 14.98 -20.24 5.25
CA SER A 179 14.27 -20.56 4.01
C SER A 179 12.76 -20.38 4.12
N PHE A 180 12.12 -20.16 2.97
CA PHE A 180 10.67 -20.05 2.84
C PHE A 180 10.11 -21.19 1.96
N CYS A 181 8.93 -21.67 2.31
CA CYS A 181 8.15 -22.63 1.53
C CYS A 181 6.87 -21.99 1.02
N ASP A 182 6.51 -22.23 -0.25
CA ASP A 182 5.20 -21.81 -0.77
C ASP A 182 4.11 -22.76 -0.27
N VAL A 183 3.23 -22.23 0.59
CA VAL A 183 2.11 -22.95 1.21
C VAL A 183 0.76 -22.42 0.74
N THR A 184 0.72 -21.61 -0.33
CA THR A 184 -0.47 -20.89 -0.80
C THR A 184 -1.69 -21.80 -0.98
N ARG A 185 -1.49 -22.94 -1.65
CA ARG A 185 -2.54 -23.94 -1.85
C ARG A 185 -2.95 -24.59 -0.54
N ASP A 186 -1.97 -25.04 0.22
CA ASP A 186 -2.22 -25.78 1.45
C ASP A 186 -2.94 -24.92 2.47
N ALA A 187 -2.72 -23.60 2.48
CA ALA A 187 -3.40 -22.64 3.34
C ALA A 187 -4.78 -22.19 2.82
N GLY A 188 -5.24 -22.65 1.66
CA GLY A 188 -6.55 -22.29 1.10
C GLY A 188 -6.61 -20.95 0.38
N LEU A 189 -5.47 -20.39 -0.04
CA LEU A 189 -5.36 -19.06 -0.67
C LEU A 189 -5.16 -19.11 -2.21
N GLU A 190 -5.68 -20.14 -2.90
CA GLU A 190 -5.68 -20.18 -4.38
C GLU A 190 -6.70 -19.21 -4.98
N VAL A 191 -6.38 -17.92 -4.93
CA VAL A 191 -7.16 -16.83 -5.53
C VAL A 191 -6.51 -16.33 -6.81
N PHE A 192 -7.34 -15.86 -7.74
CA PHE A 192 -6.91 -15.27 -9.00
C PHE A 192 -7.48 -13.86 -9.13
N GLY A 193 -6.68 -12.93 -9.62
CA GLY A 193 -7.07 -11.53 -9.74
C GLY A 193 -5.86 -10.61 -9.76
N TRP A 194 -6.12 -9.32 -9.58
CA TRP A 194 -5.08 -8.31 -9.46
C TRP A 194 -5.05 -7.74 -8.05
N PHE A 195 -4.21 -8.34 -7.21
CA PHE A 195 -4.03 -7.92 -5.82
C PHE A 195 -2.84 -6.97 -5.70
N THR A 196 -3.06 -5.77 -5.18
CA THR A 196 -1.99 -4.75 -5.08
C THR A 196 -1.41 -4.64 -3.68
N ALA A 197 -2.20 -5.00 -2.66
CA ALA A 197 -1.81 -4.93 -1.27
C ALA A 197 -2.62 -5.90 -0.41
N ALA A 198 -2.10 -6.22 0.77
CA ALA A 198 -2.81 -6.98 1.78
C ALA A 198 -2.56 -6.40 3.18
N ALA A 199 -3.49 -6.64 4.10
CA ALA A 199 -3.32 -6.37 5.51
C ALA A 199 -3.62 -7.65 6.29
N ALA A 200 -2.77 -7.92 7.29
CA ALA A 200 -2.96 -9.01 8.23
C ALA A 200 -3.30 -8.41 9.61
N ALA A 201 -4.36 -8.90 10.25
CA ALA A 201 -4.78 -8.46 11.57
C ALA A 201 -5.72 -9.51 12.18
N ASP A 202 -5.75 -9.63 13.50
CA ASP A 202 -6.75 -10.46 14.22
C ASP A 202 -8.08 -9.69 14.29
N LEU A 203 -8.96 -9.89 13.30
CA LEU A 203 -10.16 -9.06 13.13
C LEU A 203 -11.34 -9.55 13.95
N ASP A 204 -11.34 -10.81 14.38
CA ASP A 204 -12.38 -11.38 15.23
C ASP A 204 -11.93 -11.75 16.65
N ARG A 205 -10.67 -11.42 16.99
CA ARG A 205 -10.06 -11.57 18.32
C ARG A 205 -9.93 -13.03 18.75
N ASP A 206 -9.69 -13.93 17.80
CA ASP A 206 -9.47 -15.34 18.07
C ASP A 206 -7.98 -15.71 18.26
N GLY A 207 -7.09 -14.72 18.07
CA GLY A 207 -5.65 -14.84 18.22
C GLY A 207 -4.91 -15.24 16.94
N ASN A 208 -5.61 -15.44 15.82
CA ASN A 208 -5.02 -15.74 14.52
C ASN A 208 -5.10 -14.52 13.60
N ALA A 209 -4.06 -14.27 12.82
CA ALA A 209 -4.08 -13.16 11.87
C ALA A 209 -4.99 -13.49 10.67
N ASP A 210 -6.10 -12.77 10.53
CA ASP A 210 -6.95 -12.75 9.35
C ASP A 210 -6.32 -11.94 8.22
N LEU A 211 -6.82 -12.12 6.99
CA LEU A 211 -6.28 -11.48 5.79
C LEU A 211 -7.33 -10.68 5.02
N PHE A 212 -7.05 -9.40 4.80
CA PHE A 212 -7.72 -8.58 3.80
C PHE A 212 -6.84 -8.43 2.56
N LEU A 213 -7.34 -8.83 1.39
CA LEU A 213 -6.65 -8.71 0.10
C LEU A 213 -7.32 -7.63 -0.74
N SER A 214 -6.56 -6.60 -1.10
CA SER A 214 -7.07 -5.48 -1.88
C SER A 214 -6.89 -5.72 -3.38
N GLN A 215 -7.98 -5.65 -4.13
CA GLN A 215 -7.98 -5.81 -5.58
C GLN A 215 -8.13 -4.49 -6.32
N TYR A 216 -7.47 -4.38 -7.48
CA TYR A 216 -7.51 -3.15 -8.26
C TYR A 216 -8.63 -3.12 -9.30
N CYS A 217 -8.54 -3.91 -10.36
CA CYS A 217 -9.56 -3.96 -11.41
C CYS A 217 -9.47 -5.26 -12.20
N ASP A 218 -10.54 -5.58 -12.93
CA ASP A 218 -10.54 -6.68 -13.90
C ASP A 218 -9.79 -6.26 -15.17
N TRP A 219 -8.47 -6.23 -15.05
CA TRP A 219 -7.56 -6.02 -16.17
C TRP A 219 -7.14 -7.36 -16.75
N LYS A 220 -7.07 -7.45 -18.08
CA LYS A 220 -6.48 -8.57 -18.80
C LYS A 220 -5.73 -8.05 -20.03
N PRO A 221 -4.66 -8.72 -20.49
CA PRO A 221 -3.95 -8.35 -21.71
C PRO A 221 -4.86 -8.10 -22.91
N GLU A 222 -5.91 -8.90 -23.08
CA GLU A 222 -6.81 -8.83 -24.25
C GLU A 222 -7.68 -7.57 -24.25
N PHE A 223 -7.84 -6.91 -23.10
CA PHE A 223 -8.64 -5.68 -22.97
C PHE A 223 -7.84 -4.42 -23.34
N GLU A 224 -6.51 -4.50 -23.34
CA GLU A 224 -5.63 -3.36 -23.60
C GLU A 224 -4.68 -3.57 -24.79
N SER A 225 -4.37 -4.81 -25.16
CA SER A 225 -3.49 -5.10 -26.29
C SER A 225 -4.02 -4.48 -27.59
N GLY A 226 -3.16 -3.70 -28.26
CA GLY A 226 -3.50 -2.94 -29.47
C GLY A 226 -4.36 -1.69 -29.23
N ARG A 227 -4.79 -1.40 -28.00
CA ARG A 227 -5.54 -0.19 -27.67
C ARG A 227 -4.60 1.02 -27.59
N PHE A 228 -4.99 2.12 -28.22
CA PHE A 228 -4.31 3.40 -28.05
C PHE A 228 -4.98 4.19 -26.94
N CYS A 229 -4.22 4.50 -25.90
CA CYS A 229 -4.60 5.42 -24.83
C CYS A 229 -3.58 6.58 -24.79
N GLY A 230 -4.03 7.76 -24.37
CA GLY A 230 -3.26 9.01 -24.44
C GLY A 230 -3.83 10.05 -25.41
N ASP A 231 -3.01 11.02 -25.83
CA ASP A 231 -3.41 12.08 -26.78
C ASP A 231 -3.07 11.67 -28.22
N ALA A 232 -4.06 11.09 -28.90
CA ALA A 232 -3.93 10.68 -30.30
C ALA A 232 -3.69 11.86 -31.28
N LYS A 233 -4.13 13.08 -30.93
CA LYS A 233 -3.91 14.27 -31.78
C LYS A 233 -2.46 14.76 -31.70
N GLN A 234 -1.84 14.60 -30.54
CA GLN A 234 -0.43 14.93 -30.31
C GLN A 234 0.51 13.75 -30.54
N GLY A 235 -0.03 12.54 -30.78
CA GLY A 235 0.75 11.32 -30.93
C GLY A 235 1.40 10.84 -29.63
N ILE A 236 0.86 11.25 -28.47
CA ILE A 236 1.35 10.86 -27.15
C ILE A 236 0.60 9.61 -26.72
N ARG A 237 1.32 8.50 -26.58
CA ARG A 237 0.79 7.24 -26.03
C ARG A 237 0.98 7.22 -24.52
N ASP A 238 -0.02 6.71 -23.81
CA ASP A 238 -0.04 6.49 -22.38
C ASP A 238 -0.79 5.17 -22.08
N SER A 239 -0.71 4.72 -20.83
CA SER A 239 -1.54 3.66 -20.29
C SER A 239 -3.02 4.00 -20.32
N CYS A 240 -3.88 2.98 -20.44
CA CYS A 240 -5.31 3.21 -20.35
C CYS A 240 -5.73 3.56 -18.93
N PRO A 241 -6.62 4.56 -18.74
CA PRO A 241 -7.04 4.97 -17.42
C PRO A 241 -7.78 3.82 -16.71
N PRO A 242 -7.62 3.67 -15.39
CA PRO A 242 -8.23 2.57 -14.63
C PRO A 242 -9.75 2.50 -14.74
N GLN A 243 -10.40 3.63 -15.03
CA GLN A 243 -11.85 3.75 -15.20
C GLN A 243 -12.38 2.96 -16.40
N ASP A 244 -11.51 2.55 -17.33
CA ASP A 244 -11.88 1.79 -18.52
C ASP A 244 -12.02 0.28 -18.29
N PHE A 245 -11.61 -0.21 -17.12
CA PHE A 245 -11.68 -1.62 -16.72
C PHE A 245 -12.73 -1.79 -15.63
N ASP A 246 -13.39 -2.93 -15.46
CA ASP A 246 -14.35 -3.06 -14.35
C ASP A 246 -13.63 -3.12 -12.98
N PRO A 247 -14.24 -2.64 -11.87
CA PRO A 247 -13.66 -2.81 -10.54
C PRO A 247 -13.57 -4.30 -10.18
N ALA A 248 -12.63 -4.66 -9.31
CA ALA A 248 -12.50 -6.01 -8.78
C ALA A 248 -12.79 -5.99 -7.25
N PRO A 249 -13.51 -7.00 -6.73
CA PRO A 249 -13.90 -7.01 -5.32
C PRO A 249 -12.69 -7.28 -4.41
N ASP A 250 -12.53 -6.50 -3.34
CA ASP A 250 -11.60 -6.87 -2.27
C ASP A 250 -12.07 -8.18 -1.61
N LEU A 251 -11.13 -8.95 -1.05
CA LEU A 251 -11.42 -10.23 -0.40
C LEU A 251 -11.05 -10.16 1.09
N LEU A 252 -11.85 -10.81 1.93
CA LEU A 252 -11.54 -11.02 3.33
C LEU A 252 -11.57 -12.50 3.66
N PHE A 253 -10.50 -12.95 4.31
CA PHE A 253 -10.31 -14.33 4.75
C PHE A 253 -10.14 -14.37 6.26
N ARG A 254 -10.88 -15.27 6.89
CA ARG A 254 -10.64 -15.65 8.29
C ARG A 254 -9.57 -16.73 8.34
N ASN A 255 -8.62 -16.60 9.25
CA ASN A 255 -7.64 -17.63 9.52
C ASN A 255 -8.11 -18.55 10.65
N SER A 256 -8.15 -19.84 10.38
CA SER A 256 -8.41 -20.85 11.42
C SER A 256 -7.12 -21.16 12.18
N ALA A 257 -7.25 -21.61 13.44
CA ALA A 257 -6.11 -21.96 14.30
C ALA A 257 -5.12 -23.02 13.74
N ASN A 258 -5.43 -23.66 12.61
CA ASN A 258 -4.54 -24.57 11.88
C ASN A 258 -3.88 -23.94 10.64
N GLY A 259 -3.93 -22.62 10.49
CA GLY A 259 -3.34 -21.89 9.35
C GLY A 259 -4.12 -22.05 8.04
N GLN A 260 -5.42 -22.37 8.11
CA GLN A 260 -6.31 -22.45 6.95
C GLN A 260 -7.13 -21.18 6.82
N PHE A 261 -7.10 -20.58 5.63
CA PHE A 261 -7.91 -19.41 5.31
C PHE A 261 -9.25 -19.81 4.69
N GLU A 262 -10.34 -19.27 5.23
CA GLU A 262 -11.69 -19.37 4.67
C GLU A 262 -12.18 -17.98 4.26
N SER A 263 -12.71 -17.84 3.04
CA SER A 263 -13.28 -16.57 2.61
C SER A 263 -14.53 -16.25 3.42
N VAL A 264 -14.50 -15.12 4.11
CA VAL A 264 -15.66 -14.52 4.80
C VAL A 264 -16.12 -13.23 4.13
N THR A 265 -15.63 -12.96 2.91
CA THR A 265 -15.90 -11.75 2.12
C THR A 265 -17.38 -11.37 2.06
N GLU A 266 -18.25 -12.33 1.73
CA GLU A 266 -19.70 -12.10 1.64
C GLU A 266 -20.32 -11.87 3.03
N ALA A 267 -19.96 -12.71 4.00
CA ALA A 267 -20.49 -12.64 5.37
C ALA A 267 -20.12 -11.32 6.06
N ALA A 268 -18.93 -10.79 5.77
CA ALA A 268 -18.45 -9.50 6.26
C ALA A 268 -18.96 -8.31 5.46
N ASN A 269 -19.72 -8.53 4.38
CA ASN A 269 -20.25 -7.50 3.49
C ASN A 269 -19.14 -6.56 2.96
N VAL A 270 -18.01 -7.15 2.56
CA VAL A 270 -16.90 -6.41 1.95
C VAL A 270 -17.40 -5.79 0.64
N ARG A 271 -17.04 -4.52 0.43
CA ARG A 271 -17.45 -3.77 -0.76
C ARG A 271 -16.83 -4.37 -2.02
N ALA A 272 -17.63 -4.49 -3.09
CA ALA A 272 -17.22 -5.16 -4.33
C ALA A 272 -16.94 -4.22 -5.53
N ASP A 273 -17.18 -2.91 -5.41
CA ASP A 273 -17.08 -1.93 -6.50
C ASP A 273 -15.85 -1.01 -6.41
N GLY A 274 -14.85 -1.42 -5.62
CA GLY A 274 -13.63 -0.66 -5.38
C GLY A 274 -12.56 -0.83 -6.46
N ARG A 275 -11.62 0.11 -6.46
CA ARG A 275 -10.30 -0.05 -7.09
C ARG A 275 -9.22 0.18 -6.04
N GLY A 276 -8.97 -0.86 -5.26
CA GLY A 276 -8.01 -0.84 -4.18
C GLY A 276 -6.58 -0.77 -4.70
N LEU A 277 -5.77 0.11 -4.10
CA LEU A 277 -4.32 0.21 -4.36
C LEU A 277 -3.50 -0.05 -3.10
N GLY A 278 -4.10 0.10 -1.92
CA GLY A 278 -3.46 -0.05 -0.63
C GLY A 278 -4.50 -0.31 0.45
N VAL A 279 -4.06 -0.95 1.53
CA VAL A 279 -4.88 -1.25 2.69
C VAL A 279 -4.06 -1.01 3.96
N VAL A 280 -4.73 -0.50 5.00
CA VAL A 280 -4.17 -0.36 6.34
C VAL A 280 -5.24 -0.88 7.30
N ALA A 281 -4.83 -1.76 8.22
CA ALA A 281 -5.66 -2.22 9.33
C ALA A 281 -5.24 -1.50 10.62
N GLY A 282 -6.22 -1.17 11.46
CA GLY A 282 -6.00 -0.55 12.75
C GLY A 282 -7.32 -0.22 13.44
N ASP A 283 -7.28 -0.16 14.78
CA ASP A 283 -8.38 0.40 15.57
C ASP A 283 -8.33 1.93 15.49
N PHE A 284 -9.34 2.54 14.87
CA PHE A 284 -9.43 3.98 14.67
C PHE A 284 -10.44 4.65 15.61
N ASN A 285 -11.28 3.87 16.30
CA ASN A 285 -12.35 4.35 17.16
C ASN A 285 -12.10 4.05 18.65
N GLY A 286 -11.08 3.25 18.98
CA GLY A 286 -10.63 3.02 20.34
C GLY A 286 -11.62 2.20 21.16
N ASP A 287 -12.40 1.32 20.53
CA ASP A 287 -13.40 0.47 21.20
C ASP A 287 -12.93 -0.97 21.45
N ASP A 288 -11.62 -1.18 21.40
CA ASP A 288 -10.97 -2.43 21.78
C ASP A 288 -11.15 -2.86 23.24
#